data_AF-A0A928IYU2-F1
#
_entry.id   AF-A0A928IYU2-F1
#
_cell.length_a   1.000
_cell.length_b   1.000
_cell.length_c   1.000
_cell.angle_alpha   90.00
_cell.angle_beta   90.00
_cell.angle_gamma   90.00
#
_symmetry.space_group_name_H-M   'P 1'
#
loop_
_entity.id
_entity.type
_entity.pdbx_description
1 polymer ?
#
loop_
_entity_poly.entity_id
_entity_poly.type
_entity_poly.pdbx_seq_one_letter_code
_entity_poly.pdbx_strand_id
1 'polypeptide(L)'
;MFKLFEKFKKNKKYECPDMPSYDEIVNMMYDKELSFAEDLEIIDVIYSNDRTKRFIILKSLNGFYKYTYEEICICDKDEWEYLNRCNLDNVRPAWWEQKDKSFAYSFFGREEEALVSLKWTSEYKLYFE
;
A
#
# COMPACT_ATOMS: atom_id res chain seq x y z
N MET A 1 49.81 18.74 24.46
CA MET A 1 48.56 19.47 24.75
C MET A 1 47.51 19.04 23.73
N PHE A 2 46.87 17.89 23.94
CA PHE A 2 45.86 17.34 23.03
C PHE A 2 44.50 17.96 23.37
N LYS A 3 44.01 18.86 22.51
CA LYS A 3 42.63 19.36 22.59
C LYS A 3 41.70 18.25 22.11
N LEU A 4 41.15 17.50 23.06
CA LEU A 4 40.05 16.58 22.86
C LEU A 4 38.83 17.41 22.46
N PHE A 5 38.48 17.42 21.17
CA PHE A 5 37.17 17.87 20.74
C PHE A 5 36.14 16.84 21.23
N GLU A 6 35.68 17.00 22.47
CA GLU A 6 34.41 16.42 22.90
C GLU A 6 33.33 17.04 22.03
N LYS A 7 33.05 16.33 20.93
CA LYS A 7 31.89 16.55 20.08
C LYS A 7 30.68 16.21 20.95
N PHE A 8 30.19 17.20 21.69
CA PHE A 8 28.87 17.19 22.28
C PHE A 8 27.87 16.99 21.13
N LYS A 9 27.57 15.73 20.80
CA LYS A 9 26.29 15.39 20.18
C LYS A 9 25.25 15.74 21.23
N LYS A 10 24.79 17.00 21.21
CA LYS A 10 23.47 17.33 21.74
C LYS A 10 22.54 16.28 21.14
N ASN A 11 21.99 15.40 21.98
CA ASN A 11 20.83 14.62 21.61
C ASN A 11 19.79 15.65 21.19
N LYS A 12 19.69 15.92 19.88
CA LYS A 12 18.58 16.66 19.31
C LYS A 12 17.37 15.93 19.86
N LYS A 13 16.54 16.60 20.68
CA LYS A 13 15.26 16.04 21.08
C LYS A 13 14.61 15.65 19.76
N TYR A 14 14.39 14.35 19.61
CA TYR A 14 13.70 13.83 18.47
C TYR A 14 12.27 14.35 18.60
N GLU A 15 11.87 15.22 17.69
CA GLU A 15 10.50 15.71 17.56
C GLU A 15 9.89 14.89 16.43
N CYS A 16 8.93 14.04 16.78
CA CYS A 16 8.18 13.31 15.78
C CYS A 16 7.38 14.34 14.96
N PRO A 17 7.45 14.32 13.62
CA PRO A 17 6.55 15.15 12.83
C PRO A 17 5.10 14.77 13.11
N ASP A 18 4.19 15.74 12.99
CA ASP A 18 2.76 15.45 13.02
C ASP A 18 2.42 14.49 11.87
N MET A 19 1.50 13.57 12.13
CA MET A 19 0.99 12.66 11.10
C MET A 19 0.22 13.49 10.06
N PRO A 20 0.42 13.27 8.74
CA PRO A 20 -0.36 13.94 7.71
C PRO A 20 -1.86 13.69 7.88
N SER A 21 -2.68 14.58 7.33
CA SER A 21 -4.13 14.38 7.30
C SER A 21 -4.53 13.17 6.46
N TYR A 22 -5.72 12.62 6.71
CA TYR A 22 -6.22 11.46 5.99
C TYR A 22 -6.15 11.63 4.45
N ASP A 23 -6.60 12.77 3.93
CA ASP A 23 -6.59 13.05 2.49
C ASP A 23 -5.17 13.16 1.92
N GLU A 24 -4.23 13.70 2.68
CA GLU A 24 -2.81 13.73 2.28
C GLU A 24 -2.23 12.31 2.23
N ILE A 25 -2.56 11.48 3.21
CA ILE A 25 -2.14 10.07 3.25
C ILE A 25 -2.67 9.32 2.02
N VAL A 26 -3.97 9.45 1.71
CA VAL A 26 -4.57 8.80 0.53
C VAL A 26 -3.86 9.23 -0.76
N ASN A 27 -3.57 10.53 -0.91
CA ASN A 27 -2.84 11.05 -2.07
C ASN A 27 -1.39 10.55 -2.13
N MET A 28 -0.71 10.43 -0.99
CA MET A 28 0.65 9.88 -0.91
C MET A 28 0.70 8.41 -1.34
N MET A 29 -0.36 7.65 -1.08
CA MET A 29 -0.46 6.22 -1.37
C MET A 29 -0.95 5.90 -2.79
N TYR A 30 -1.49 6.88 -3.51
CA TYR A 30 -1.96 6.70 -4.88
C TYR A 30 -0.84 6.16 -5.80
N ASP A 31 -1.12 5.04 -6.49
CA ASP A 31 -0.17 4.30 -7.34
C ASP A 31 1.16 3.92 -6.65
N LYS A 32 1.16 3.79 -5.33
CA LYS A 32 2.31 3.24 -4.59
C LYS A 32 2.20 1.73 -4.40
N GLU A 33 3.36 1.11 -4.17
CA GLU A 33 3.48 -0.30 -3.78
C GLU A 33 2.91 -1.29 -4.80
N LEU A 34 2.93 -0.91 -6.07
CA LEU A 34 2.56 -1.75 -7.22
C LEU A 34 3.72 -2.67 -7.63
N SER A 35 4.30 -3.40 -6.67
CA SER A 35 5.39 -4.35 -6.91
C SER A 35 4.93 -5.75 -6.52
N PHE A 36 4.63 -6.58 -7.51
CA PHE A 36 4.24 -7.98 -7.33
C PHE A 36 5.40 -8.92 -7.65
N ALA A 37 5.21 -10.22 -7.39
CA ALA A 37 6.18 -11.24 -7.75
C ALA A 37 6.55 -11.18 -9.24
N GLU A 38 7.79 -11.53 -9.59
CA GLU A 38 8.34 -11.39 -10.95
C GLU A 38 7.56 -12.17 -12.02
N ASP A 39 6.76 -13.15 -11.63
CA ASP A 39 5.91 -13.95 -12.51
C ASP A 39 4.54 -13.31 -12.78
N LEU A 40 4.30 -12.09 -12.29
CA LEU A 40 3.04 -11.35 -12.40
C LEU A 40 3.24 -9.98 -13.06
N GLU A 41 2.42 -9.72 -14.06
CA GLU A 41 2.29 -8.44 -14.73
C GLU A 41 1.02 -7.73 -14.23
N ILE A 42 1.11 -6.44 -13.93
CA ILE A 42 -0.07 -5.61 -13.62
C ILE A 42 -0.73 -5.22 -14.94
N ILE A 43 -1.99 -5.59 -15.10
CA ILE A 43 -2.80 -5.28 -16.27
C ILE A 43 -3.61 -4.01 -16.05
N ASP A 44 -4.24 -3.89 -14.87
CA ASP A 44 -5.07 -2.74 -14.54
C ASP A 44 -5.15 -2.53 -13.02
N VAL A 45 -5.49 -1.31 -12.62
CA VAL A 45 -5.75 -0.94 -11.22
C VAL A 45 -7.05 -0.14 -11.18
N ILE A 46 -8.05 -0.69 -10.51
CA ILE A 46 -9.36 -0.08 -10.33
C ILE A 46 -9.41 0.50 -8.92
N TYR A 47 -9.63 1.81 -8.79
CA TYR A 47 -9.75 2.49 -7.50
C TYR A 47 -11.21 2.73 -7.13
N SER A 48 -11.50 2.72 -5.82
CA SER A 48 -12.78 3.22 -5.30
C SER A 48 -12.88 4.73 -5.51
N ASN A 49 -14.09 5.28 -5.40
CA ASN A 49 -14.33 6.71 -5.61
C ASN A 49 -13.49 7.61 -4.67
N ASP A 50 -13.28 7.17 -3.43
CA ASP A 50 -12.47 7.85 -2.42
C ASP A 50 -10.97 7.48 -2.49
N ARG A 51 -10.59 6.58 -3.40
CA ARG A 51 -9.22 6.06 -3.60
C ARG A 51 -8.61 5.37 -2.39
N THR A 52 -9.43 5.00 -1.41
CA THR A 52 -8.96 4.31 -0.19
C THR A 52 -8.84 2.80 -0.39
N LYS A 53 -9.39 2.29 -1.49
CA LYS A 53 -9.45 0.89 -1.85
C LYS A 53 -9.08 0.72 -3.31
N ARG A 54 -8.52 -0.42 -3.64
CA ARG A 54 -8.24 -0.78 -5.02
C ARG A 54 -8.38 -2.28 -5.28
N PHE A 55 -8.74 -2.59 -6.51
CA PHE A 55 -8.48 -3.89 -7.09
C PHE A 55 -7.31 -3.77 -8.05
N ILE A 56 -6.41 -4.74 -8.02
CA ILE A 56 -5.31 -4.85 -8.97
C ILE A 56 -5.52 -6.11 -9.79
N ILE A 57 -5.58 -5.96 -11.10
CA ILE A 57 -5.69 -7.06 -12.05
C ILE A 57 -4.29 -7.44 -12.48
N LEU A 58 -3.99 -8.74 -12.34
CA LEU A 58 -2.68 -9.31 -12.58
C LEU A 58 -2.78 -10.40 -13.63
N LYS A 59 -1.73 -10.55 -14.42
CA LYS A 59 -1.55 -11.65 -15.38
C LYS A 59 -0.29 -12.41 -15.06
N SER A 60 -0.40 -13.72 -14.93
CA SER A 60 0.75 -14.60 -14.78
C SER A 60 1.49 -14.82 -16.09
N LEU A 61 2.78 -15.17 -16.03
CA LEU A 61 3.57 -15.57 -17.20
C LEU A 61 2.94 -16.74 -17.99
N ASN A 62 2.16 -17.58 -17.33
CA ASN A 62 1.44 -18.69 -17.96
C ASN A 62 0.14 -18.25 -18.67
N GLY A 63 -0.17 -16.95 -18.69
CA GLY A 63 -1.32 -16.38 -19.38
C GLY A 63 -2.62 -16.34 -18.58
N PHE A 64 -2.63 -16.80 -17.32
CA PHE A 64 -3.81 -16.71 -16.45
C PHE A 64 -3.93 -15.34 -15.81
N TYR A 65 -5.16 -14.86 -15.68
CA TYR A 65 -5.52 -13.61 -15.01
C TYR A 65 -5.98 -13.87 -13.59
N LYS A 66 -5.71 -12.91 -12.71
CA LYS A 66 -6.20 -12.88 -11.33
C LYS A 66 -6.40 -11.45 -10.87
N TYR A 67 -7.04 -11.26 -9.73
CA TYR A 67 -7.12 -9.94 -9.10
C TYR A 67 -6.85 -10.05 -7.60
N THR A 68 -6.43 -8.94 -7.01
CA THR A 68 -6.29 -8.78 -5.56
C THR A 68 -7.04 -7.55 -5.09
N TYR A 69 -7.62 -7.61 -3.90
CA TYR A 69 -8.28 -6.49 -3.23
C TYR A 69 -7.40 -5.94 -2.11
N GLU A 70 -7.16 -4.64 -2.14
CA GLU A 70 -6.32 -3.92 -1.19
C GLU A 70 -7.02 -2.68 -0.64
N GLU A 71 -6.70 -2.35 0.61
CA GLU A 71 -7.17 -1.14 1.29
C GLU A 71 -5.99 -0.40 1.91
N ILE A 72 -6.08 0.93 2.00
CA ILE A 72 -5.09 1.72 2.74
C ILE A 72 -5.26 1.44 4.23
N CYS A 73 -4.17 0.98 4.86
CA CYS A 73 -4.04 0.88 6.30
C CYS A 73 -3.09 1.97 6.81
N ILE A 74 -3.60 2.79 7.73
CA ILE A 74 -2.90 3.94 8.29
C ILE A 74 -2.30 3.55 9.64
N CYS A 75 -1.07 3.96 9.88
CA CYS A 75 -0.42 3.79 11.17
C CYS A 75 -1.24 4.43 12.27
N ASP A 76 -1.27 3.80 13.45
CA ASP A 76 -1.65 4.53 14.64
C ASP A 76 -0.54 5.51 15.08
N LYS A 77 -0.83 6.28 16.13
CA LYS A 77 0.12 7.29 16.63
C LYS A 77 1.43 6.67 17.11
N ASP A 78 1.36 5.52 17.79
CA ASP A 78 2.52 4.87 18.38
C ASP A 78 3.41 4.26 17.28
N GLU A 79 2.80 3.66 16.25
CA GLU A 79 3.47 3.18 15.05
C GLU A 79 4.16 4.31 14.29
N TRP A 80 3.48 5.44 14.10
CA TRP A 80 4.06 6.62 13.43
C TRP A 80 5.24 7.19 14.21
N GLU A 81 5.11 7.30 15.52
CA GLU A 81 6.22 7.72 16.38
C GLU A 81 7.41 6.75 16.30
N TYR A 82 7.14 5.45 16.28
CA TYR A 82 8.17 4.43 16.17
C TYR A 82 8.90 4.50 14.83
N LEU A 83 8.18 4.54 13.71
CA LEU A 83 8.77 4.56 12.37
C LEU A 83 9.69 5.76 12.16
N ASN A 84 9.26 6.94 12.62
CA ASN A 84 10.07 8.15 12.47
C ASN A 84 11.27 8.16 13.46
N ARG A 85 11.18 7.52 14.65
CA ARG A 85 12.33 7.37 15.57
C ARG A 85 13.44 6.51 14.97
N CYS A 86 13.08 5.53 14.15
CA CYS A 86 14.04 4.65 13.50
C CYS A 86 14.87 5.34 12.41
N ASN A 87 14.60 6.62 12.07
CA ASN A 87 15.27 7.38 11.01
C ASN A 87 15.39 6.58 9.70
N LEU A 88 14.34 5.84 9.34
CA LEU A 88 14.28 5.16 8.06
C LEU A 88 14.09 6.21 6.96
N ASP A 89 14.75 6.01 5.83
CA ASP A 89 14.46 6.81 4.65
C ASP A 89 13.07 6.45 4.10
N ASN A 90 12.31 7.45 3.65
CA ASN A 90 10.98 7.28 3.03
C ASN A 90 9.91 6.63 3.94
N VAL A 91 9.91 6.94 5.24
CA VAL A 91 8.82 6.55 6.15
C VAL A 91 7.47 7.02 5.59
N ARG A 92 6.51 6.10 5.50
CA ARG A 92 5.12 6.38 5.10
C ARG A 92 4.19 6.20 6.29
N PRO A 93 3.15 7.03 6.42
CA PRO A 93 2.16 6.90 7.48
C PRO A 93 1.12 5.81 7.20
N ALA A 94 1.24 5.09 6.09
CA ALA A 94 0.30 4.07 5.65
C ALA A 94 0.94 3.09 4.66
N TRP A 95 0.26 1.97 4.43
CA TRP A 95 0.60 0.95 3.43
C TRP A 95 -0.68 0.43 2.76
N TRP A 96 -0.53 -0.20 1.59
CA TRP A 96 -1.63 -0.98 1.00
C TRP A 96 -1.66 -2.36 1.63
N GLU A 97 -2.75 -2.69 2.31
CA GLU A 97 -2.97 -4.01 2.89
C GLU A 97 -3.89 -4.83 2.00
N GLN A 98 -3.41 -6.00 1.57
CA GLN A 98 -4.24 -7.00 0.91
C GLN A 98 -5.25 -7.56 1.91
N LYS A 99 -6.55 -7.34 1.64
CA LYS A 99 -7.64 -7.78 2.52
C LYS A 99 -8.23 -9.12 2.12
N ASP A 100 -7.94 -9.58 0.91
CA ASP A 100 -8.53 -10.81 0.43
C ASP A 100 -7.76 -12.07 0.82
N LYS A 101 -8.50 -13.18 0.87
CA LYS A 101 -7.99 -14.52 0.57
C LYS A 101 -8.25 -14.90 -0.90
N SER A 102 -8.71 -13.94 -1.71
CA SER A 102 -9.22 -14.16 -3.08
C SER A 102 -8.13 -14.59 -4.05
N PHE A 103 -6.87 -14.29 -3.73
CA PHE A 103 -5.69 -14.79 -4.45
C PHE A 103 -5.72 -16.31 -4.70
N ALA A 104 -6.38 -17.08 -3.82
CA ALA A 104 -6.51 -18.54 -3.95
C ALA A 104 -7.62 -19.01 -4.92
N TYR A 105 -8.55 -18.13 -5.31
CA TYR A 105 -9.78 -18.51 -6.06
C TYR A 105 -9.91 -17.83 -7.43
N SER A 106 -9.05 -16.88 -7.75
CA SER A 106 -9.18 -16.00 -8.91
C SER A 106 -8.22 -16.37 -10.05
N PHE A 107 -8.23 -17.61 -10.54
CA PHE A 107 -7.45 -17.96 -11.75
C PHE A 107 -8.38 -18.07 -12.96
N PHE A 108 -8.26 -17.11 -13.88
CA PHE A 108 -9.11 -16.98 -15.07
C PHE A 108 -8.31 -17.14 -16.36
N GLY A 109 -8.93 -17.64 -17.42
CA GLY A 109 -8.26 -17.81 -18.71
C GLY A 109 -8.16 -16.51 -19.50
N ARG A 110 -9.01 -15.52 -19.18
CA ARG A 110 -9.11 -14.23 -19.87
C ARG A 110 -9.33 -13.09 -18.89
N GLU A 111 -8.95 -11.88 -19.31
CA GLU A 111 -9.12 -10.66 -18.52
C GLU A 111 -10.60 -10.37 -18.25
N GLU A 112 -11.45 -10.54 -19.26
CA GLU A 112 -12.88 -10.26 -19.15
C GLU A 112 -13.57 -11.17 -18.13
N GLU A 113 -13.12 -12.43 -18.01
CA GLU A 113 -13.61 -13.37 -17.00
C GLU A 113 -13.25 -12.90 -15.59
N ALA A 114 -12.01 -12.41 -15.41
CA ALA A 114 -11.55 -11.85 -14.16
C ALA A 114 -12.37 -10.60 -13.78
N LEU A 115 -12.57 -9.69 -14.74
CA LEU A 115 -13.38 -8.48 -14.57
C LEU A 115 -14.84 -8.77 -14.23
N VAL A 116 -15.47 -9.72 -14.93
CA VAL A 116 -16.85 -10.12 -14.64
C VAL A 116 -16.91 -10.69 -13.23
N SER A 117 -16.04 -11.64 -12.87
CA SER A 117 -16.01 -12.23 -11.52
C SER A 117 -15.82 -11.17 -10.43
N LEU A 118 -14.89 -10.24 -10.64
CA LEU A 118 -14.61 -9.13 -9.74
C LEU A 118 -15.85 -8.27 -9.47
N LYS A 119 -16.62 -7.92 -10.52
CA LYS A 119 -17.88 -7.17 -10.37
C LYS A 119 -18.96 -7.90 -9.58
N TRP A 120 -18.86 -9.23 -9.46
CA TRP A 120 -19.80 -10.00 -8.65
C TRP A 120 -19.47 -10.02 -7.15
N THR A 121 -18.24 -9.65 -6.77
CA THR A 121 -17.79 -9.64 -5.37
C THR A 121 -18.57 -8.63 -4.53
N SER A 122 -18.68 -8.92 -3.22
CA SER A 122 -19.32 -8.02 -2.25
C SER A 122 -18.60 -6.68 -2.16
N GLU A 123 -17.28 -6.72 -2.19
CA GLU A 123 -16.37 -5.59 -2.04
C GLU A 123 -16.52 -4.63 -3.23
N TYR A 124 -16.57 -5.16 -4.46
CA TYR A 124 -16.80 -4.34 -5.64
C TYR A 124 -18.13 -3.59 -5.56
N LYS A 125 -19.22 -4.31 -5.25
CA LYS A 125 -20.56 -3.71 -5.13
C LYS A 125 -20.69 -2.70 -4.01
N LEU A 126 -19.90 -2.85 -2.94
CA LEU A 126 -19.99 -1.98 -1.77
C LEU A 126 -19.16 -0.70 -1.94
N TYR A 127 -18.04 -0.75 -2.66
CA TYR A 127 -17.06 0.33 -2.67
C TYR A 127 -16.74 0.91 -4.05
N PHE A 128 -17.15 0.26 -5.14
CA PHE A 128 -16.78 0.61 -6.53
C PHE A 128 -17.99 0.83 -7.46
N GLU A 129 -19.21 0.54 -7.00
CA GLU A 129 -20.48 0.90 -7.65
C GLU A 129 -21.19 2.01 -6.89
#